data_AF-A0A6N6KNH0-F1
#
_entry.id   AF-A0A6N6KNH0-F1
#
_cell.length_a   1.000
_cell.length_b   1.000
_cell.length_c   1.000
_cell.angle_alpha   90.00
_cell.angle_beta   90.00
_cell.angle_gamma   90.00
#
_symmetry.space_group_name_H-M   'P 1'
#
loop_
_entity.id
_entity.type
_entity.pdbx_description
1 polymer ?
#
loop_
_entity_poly.entity_id
_entity_poly.type
_entity_poly.pdbx_seq_one_letter_code
_entity_poly.pdbx_strand_id
1 'polypeptide(L)' 'GFYPTNPANGQYDLGIPVLYAAKIEVGEGKYFEIIAHNNSESNVLVEKVLLNGAPLDRTYIRHEEIMAGGKLEFFMKK' A
#
# COMPACT_ATOMS: atom_id res chain seq x y z
N GLY A 1 4.94 -4.76 -1.63
CA GLY A 1 3.88 -3.79 -1.29
C GLY A 1 4.14 -2.49 -2.00
N PHE A 2 5.16 -1.75 -1.59
CA PHE A 2 5.65 -0.55 -2.27
C PHE A 2 7.15 -0.33 -2.00
N TYR A 3 7.81 0.50 -2.80
CA TYR A 3 9.25 0.76 -2.68
C TYR A 3 9.63 2.18 -3.16
N PRO A 4 10.52 2.92 -2.47
CA PRO A 4 10.95 4.26 -2.88
C PRO A 4 12.05 4.19 -3.96
N THR A 5 11.68 3.99 -5.22
CA THR A 5 12.63 3.89 -6.35
C THR A 5 13.49 5.14 -6.51
N ASN A 6 12.92 6.32 -6.27
CA ASN A 6 13.64 7.58 -6.16
C ASN A 6 13.45 8.19 -4.77
N PRO A 7 14.38 7.98 -3.82
CA PRO A 7 14.21 8.42 -2.44
C PRO A 7 14.02 9.94 -2.25
N ALA A 8 14.42 10.76 -3.24
CA ALA A 8 14.38 12.22 -3.11
C ALA A 8 13.03 12.84 -3.49
N ASN A 9 12.14 12.13 -4.18
CA ASN A 9 10.87 12.70 -4.67
C ASN A 9 9.67 12.45 -3.73
N GLY A 10 9.88 11.70 -2.64
CA GLY A 10 8.84 11.37 -1.67
C GLY A 10 7.75 10.42 -2.21
N GLN A 11 8.00 9.70 -3.30
CA GLN A 11 7.09 8.70 -3.86
C GLN A 11 7.56 7.28 -3.53
N TYR A 12 6.59 6.39 -3.37
CA TYR A 12 6.80 4.97 -3.21
C TYR A 12 5.99 4.26 -4.30
N ASP A 13 6.68 3.63 -5.24
CA ASP A 13 6.05 2.88 -6.31
C ASP A 13 5.38 1.63 -5.75
N LEU A 14 4.17 1.36 -6.21
CA LEU A 14 3.40 0.19 -5.82
C LEU A 14 3.94 -1.05 -6.52
N GLY A 15 4.10 -2.11 -5.74
CA GLY A 15 4.39 -3.45 -6.23
C GLY A 15 3.36 -4.44 -5.73
N ILE A 16 3.69 -5.72 -5.81
CA ILE A 16 2.83 -6.80 -5.32
C ILE A 16 3.08 -6.99 -3.81
N PRO A 17 2.04 -7.06 -2.95
CA PRO A 17 2.21 -7.40 -1.55
C PRO A 17 2.52 -8.89 -1.36
N VAL A 18 3.51 -9.20 -0.52
CA VAL A 18 3.82 -10.59 -0.12
C VAL A 18 3.11 -10.96 1.18
N LEU A 19 2.88 -9.97 2.05
CA LEU A 19 2.21 -10.16 3.34
C LEU A 19 0.70 -10.00 3.18
N TYR A 20 -0.08 -10.72 4.00
CA TYR A 20 -1.53 -10.54 4.11
C TYR A 20 -1.91 -9.20 4.74
N ALA A 21 -1.19 -8.79 5.77
CA ALA A 21 -1.39 -7.51 6.43
C ALA A 21 -0.09 -7.02 7.06
N ALA A 22 0.03 -5.70 7.21
CA ALA A 22 1.07 -5.04 7.98
C ALA A 22 0.51 -3.79 8.65
N LYS A 23 1.03 -3.44 9.82
CA LYS A 23 0.68 -2.23 10.56
C LYS A 23 1.96 -1.53 10.97
N ILE A 24 2.13 -0.30 10.49
CA ILE A 24 3.34 0.50 10.69
C ILE A 24 2.97 1.70 11.55
N GLU A 25 3.63 1.88 12.69
CA GLU A 25 3.51 3.12 13.45
C GLU A 25 4.31 4.23 12.75
N VAL A 26 3.66 5.33 12.41
CA VAL A 26 4.24 6.44 11.64
C VAL A 26 4.44 7.70 12.48
N GLY A 27 4.41 7.56 13.81
CA GLY A 27 4.59 8.63 14.78
C GLY A 27 3.28 9.18 15.34
N GLU A 28 3.37 9.85 16.49
CA GLU A 28 2.22 10.49 17.16
C GLU A 28 1.02 9.54 17.43
N GLY A 29 1.29 8.24 17.61
CA GLY A 29 0.25 7.22 17.77
C GLY A 29 -0.57 6.93 16.50
N LYS A 30 -0.15 7.46 15.34
CA LYS A 30 -0.76 7.17 14.04
C LYS A 30 -0.21 5.88 13.47
N TYR A 31 -1.07 5.17 12.75
CA TYR A 31 -0.71 3.93 12.07
C TYR A 31 -1.05 4.02 10.60
N PHE A 32 -0.16 3.49 9.78
CA PHE A 32 -0.41 3.17 8.38
C PHE A 32 -0.56 1.65 8.23
N GLU A 33 -1.74 1.23 7.85
CA GLU A 33 -2.12 -0.17 7.73
C GLU A 33 -2.12 -0.58 6.25
N ILE A 34 -1.60 -1.77 5.96
CA ILE A 34 -1.55 -2.33 4.63
C ILE A 34 -2.28 -3.67 4.69
N ILE A 35 -3.25 -3.88 3.82
CA ILE A 35 -4.03 -5.12 3.76
C ILE A 35 -4.03 -5.64 2.32
N ALA A 36 -3.76 -6.94 2.14
CA ALA A 36 -3.85 -7.61 0.86
C ALA A 36 -5.00 -8.63 0.89
N HIS A 37 -6.12 -8.25 0.28
CA HIS A 37 -7.31 -9.09 0.15
C HIS A 37 -7.09 -10.14 -0.95
N ASN A 38 -7.50 -11.38 -0.68
CA ASN A 38 -7.33 -12.53 -1.58
C ASN A 38 -5.88 -12.81 -1.98
N ASN A 39 -4.89 -12.42 -1.17
CA ASN A 39 -3.50 -12.76 -1.45
C ASN A 39 -3.28 -14.27 -1.34
N SER A 40 -2.65 -14.90 -2.32
CA SER A 40 -2.33 -16.33 -2.29
C SER A 40 -1.21 -16.62 -3.29
N GLU A 41 -0.62 -17.80 -3.22
CA GLU A 41 0.41 -18.22 -4.20
C GLU A 41 -0.10 -18.21 -5.65
N SER A 42 -1.41 -18.33 -5.86
CA SER A 42 -2.03 -18.27 -7.19
C SER A 42 -2.46 -16.88 -7.62
N ASN A 43 -2.61 -15.94 -6.68
CA ASN A 43 -3.20 -14.62 -6.92
C ASN A 43 -2.10 -13.55 -6.94
N VAL A 44 -1.39 -13.49 -8.07
CA VAL A 44 -0.16 -12.72 -8.22
C VAL A 44 -0.37 -11.33 -8.83
N LEU A 45 -1.58 -10.98 -9.25
CA LEU A 45 -1.89 -9.70 -9.90
C LEU A 45 -2.70 -8.80 -8.99
N VAL A 46 -2.40 -7.49 -9.02
CA VAL A 46 -3.21 -6.47 -8.37
C VAL A 46 -4.39 -6.12 -9.27
N GLU A 47 -5.61 -6.27 -8.77
CA GLU A 47 -6.84 -5.87 -9.46
C GLU A 47 -7.12 -4.38 -9.27
N LYS A 48 -7.07 -3.92 -8.01
CA LYS A 48 -7.25 -2.52 -7.64
C LYS A 48 -6.56 -2.23 -6.31
N VAL A 49 -6.32 -0.95 -6.07
CA VAL A 49 -5.78 -0.44 -4.82
C VAL A 49 -6.69 0.66 -4.29
N LEU A 50 -6.95 0.63 -2.99
CA LEU A 50 -7.65 1.71 -2.29
C LEU A 50 -6.70 2.39 -1.31
N LEU A 51 -6.73 3.72 -1.27
CA LEU A 51 -6.10 4.52 -0.21
C LEU A 51 -7.20 5.19 0.59
N ASN A 52 -7.29 4.87 1.88
CA ASN A 52 -8.32 5.36 2.78
C ASN A 52 -9.76 5.14 2.25
N GLY A 53 -9.99 4.00 1.59
CA GLY A 53 -11.27 3.63 1.00
C GLY A 53 -11.56 4.22 -0.39
N ALA A 54 -10.74 5.15 -0.87
CA ALA A 54 -10.87 5.73 -2.21
C ALA A 54 -10.03 4.96 -3.24
N PRO A 55 -10.53 4.73 -4.48
CA PRO A 55 -9.73 4.16 -5.57
C PRO A 55 -8.47 4.98 -5.83
N LEU A 56 -7.35 4.29 -6.01
CA LEU A 56 -6.07 4.89 -6.30
C LEU A 56 -5.70 4.66 -7.77
N ASP A 57 -5.90 5.69 -8.60
CA ASP A 57 -5.71 5.61 -10.06
C ASP A 57 -4.25 5.84 -10.51
N ARG A 58 -3.29 5.68 -9.59
CA ARG A 58 -1.86 5.86 -9.85
C ARG A 58 -1.07 4.70 -9.26
N THR A 59 0.14 4.50 -9.77
CA THR A 59 1.04 3.40 -9.40
C THR A 59 1.98 3.75 -8.25
N TYR A 60 1.70 4.79 -7.47
CA TYR A 60 2.52 5.20 -6.33
C TYR A 60 1.67 5.79 -5.20
N ILE A 61 2.24 5.84 -4.01
CA ILE A 61 1.77 6.64 -2.87
C ILE A 61 2.86 7.61 -2.45
N ARG A 62 2.50 8.66 -1.71
CA ARG A 62 3.43 9.70 -1.27
C ARG A 62 3.78 9.52 0.20
N HIS A 63 4.97 9.96 0.57
CA HIS A 63 5.44 9.93 1.96
C HIS A 63 4.46 10.62 2.90
N GLU A 64 3.91 11.77 2.52
CA GLU A 64 2.92 12.52 3.31
C GLU A 64 1.65 11.71 3.60
N GLU A 65 1.23 10.84 2.67
CA GLU A 65 0.04 9.99 2.84
C GLU A 65 0.32 8.82 3.78
N ILE A 66 1.55 8.30 3.77
CA ILE A 66 1.99 7.28 4.74
C ILE A 66 2.05 7.90 6.13
N MET A 67 2.69 9.07 6.27
CA MET A 67 2.89 9.75 7.55
C MET A 67 1.60 10.32 8.15
N ALA A 68 0.59 10.61 7.34
CA ALA A 68 -0.76 10.92 7.81
C ALA A 68 -1.45 9.71 8.49
N GLY A 69 -0.92 8.50 8.29
CA GLY A 69 -1.55 7.24 8.69
C GLY A 69 -2.69 6.84 7.75
N GLY A 70 -3.51 5.90 8.19
CA GLY A 70 -4.64 5.39 7.44
C GLY A 70 -4.41 4.00 6.89
N LYS A 71 -5.01 3.68 5.73
CA LYS A 71 -5.08 2.31 5.22
C LYS A 71 -4.88 2.23 3.71
N LEU A 72 -3.99 1.33 3.28
CA LEU A 72 -3.74 0.95 1.90
C LEU A 72 -4.21 -0.49 1.67
N GLU A 73 -5.16 -0.68 0.77
CA GLU A 73 -5.76 -1.99 0.51
C GLU A 73 -5.49 -2.43 -0.91
N PHE A 74 -4.86 -3.60 -1.05
CA PHE A 74 -4.68 -4.29 -2.32
C PHE A 74 -5.75 -5.35 -2.45
N PHE A 75 -6.38 -5.42 -3.63
CA PHE A 75 -7.28 -6.51 -3.99
C PHE A 75 -6.57 -7.35 -5.04
N MET A 76 -6.27 -8.60 -4.69
CA MET A 76 -5.49 -9.50 -5.53
C MET A 76 -6.40 -10.37 -6.40
N LYS A 77 -5.92 -10.71 -7.60
CA LYS A 77 -6.54 -11.65 -8.53
C LYS A 77 -5.49 -12.58 -9.14
N LYS A 78 -5.98 -13.63 -9.80
CA LYS A 78 -5.16 -14.56 -10.57
C LYS A 78 -4.53 -13.89 -11.79
#